data_AF-A0A2D7L040-F1
#
_entry.id   AF-A0A2D7L040-F1
#
_cell.length_a   1.000
_cell.length_b   1.000
_cell.length_c   1.000
_cell.angle_alpha   90.00
_cell.angle_beta   90.00
_cell.angle_gamma   90.00
#
_symmetry.space_group_name_H-M   'P 1'
#
loop_
_entity.id
_entity.type
_entity.pdbx_description
1 polymer ?
#
loop_
_entity_poly.entity_id
_entity_poly.type
_entity_poly.pdbx_seq_one_letter_code
_entity_poly.pdbx_strand_id
1 'polypeptide(L)'
;MIHVDDFKAFDANEVAEMLDMKYRTVTRYIQAGKIRARKIGKKYFVTEQDVKAFILAQSTNVENGEIKQDLTQNNEFNGQIRED
;
A
#
# COMPACT_ATOMS: atom_id res chain seq x y z
N MET A 1 14.24 3.21 14.36
CA MET A 1 14.79 2.98 13.01
C MET A 1 15.65 1.73 13.01
N ILE A 2 15.45 0.83 12.04
CA ILE A 2 16.33 -0.33 11.84
C ILE A 2 17.27 0.03 10.68
N HIS A 3 18.57 -0.08 10.91
CA HIS A 3 19.59 0.11 9.87
C HIS A 3 20.04 -1.28 9.42
N VAL A 4 19.75 -1.62 8.17
CA VAL A 4 20.39 -2.75 7.48
C VAL A 4 21.08 -2.11 6.29
N ASP A 5 22.40 -1.90 6.44
CA ASP A 5 23.44 -1.32 5.57
C ASP A 5 23.07 -0.52 4.27
N ASP A 6 22.06 -0.90 3.49
CA ASP A 6 21.62 -0.22 2.25
C ASP A 6 20.11 0.14 2.20
N PHE A 7 19.32 -0.22 3.22
CA PHE A 7 17.85 -0.05 3.20
C PHE A 7 17.32 0.62 4.45
N LYS A 8 16.96 1.91 4.32
CA LYS A 8 16.32 2.67 5.38
C LYS A 8 14.81 2.43 5.35
N ALA A 9 14.33 1.67 6.33
CA ALA A 9 12.91 1.43 6.55
C ALA A 9 12.45 2.09 7.85
N PHE A 10 11.32 2.78 7.77
CA PHE A 10 10.65 3.46 8.87
C PHE A 10 9.47 2.63 9.36
N ASP A 11 9.25 2.61 10.68
CA ASP A 11 8.02 2.07 11.25
C ASP A 11 6.84 3.03 10.97
N ALA A 12 5.61 2.53 10.98
CA ALA A 12 4.43 3.37 10.79
C ALA A 12 4.29 4.47 11.86
N ASN A 13 4.87 4.29 13.05
CA ASN A 13 4.97 5.37 14.06
C ASN A 13 5.91 6.49 13.62
N GLU A 14 7.08 6.15 13.07
CA GLU A 14 8.07 7.14 12.62
C GLU A 14 7.55 7.91 11.40
N VAL A 15 6.87 7.21 10.47
CA VAL A 15 6.17 7.86 9.35
C VAL A 15 5.08 8.82 9.84
N ALA A 16 4.41 8.49 10.93
CA ALA A 16 3.38 9.35 11.53
C ALA A 16 4.00 10.63 12.10
N GLU A 17 5.13 10.53 12.78
CA GLU A 17 5.88 11.70 13.27
C GLU A 17 6.41 12.57 12.12
N MET A 18 6.94 11.97 11.06
CA MET A 18 7.46 12.70 9.90
C MET A 18 6.38 13.48 9.13
N LEU A 19 5.17 12.93 9.06
CA LEU A 19 4.04 13.54 8.37
C LEU A 19 3.17 14.40 9.30
N ASP A 20 3.53 14.50 10.58
CA ASP A 20 2.72 15.10 11.65
C ASP A 20 1.27 14.60 11.66
N MET A 21 1.11 13.27 11.53
CA MET A 21 -0.17 12.58 11.49
C MET A 21 -0.33 11.64 12.68
N LYS A 22 -1.57 11.28 13.00
CA LYS A 22 -1.85 10.21 13.96
C LYS A 22 -1.50 8.84 13.36
N TYR A 23 -0.92 7.95 14.17
CA TYR A 23 -0.63 6.55 13.78
C TYR A 23 -1.82 5.84 13.11
N ARG A 24 -3.02 6.05 13.64
CA ARG A 24 -4.27 5.49 13.08
C ARG A 24 -4.55 5.96 11.65
N THR A 25 -4.18 7.19 11.32
CA THR A 25 -4.33 7.73 9.97
C THR A 25 -3.34 7.10 9.02
N VAL A 26 -2.07 6.96 9.43
CA VAL A 26 -1.02 6.33 8.63
C VAL A 26 -1.35 4.86 8.35
N THR A 27 -1.73 4.10 9.38
CA THR A 27 -2.15 2.70 9.21
C THR A 27 -3.36 2.56 8.29
N ARG A 28 -4.34 3.46 8.39
CA ARG A 28 -5.48 3.50 7.45
C ARG A 28 -5.03 3.79 6.01
N TYR A 29 -4.08 4.71 5.81
CA TYR A 29 -3.56 5.03 4.48
C TYR A 29 -2.73 3.89 3.88
N ILE A 30 -2.01 3.15 4.71
CA ILE A 30 -1.35 1.92 4.30
C ILE A 30 -2.37 0.86 3.88
N GLN A 31 -3.41 0.64 4.68
CA GLN A 31 -4.49 -0.31 4.37
C GLN A 31 -5.29 0.07 3.12
N ALA A 32 -5.50 1.38 2.91
CA ALA A 32 -6.17 1.91 1.73
C ALA A 32 -5.27 1.94 0.47
N GLY A 33 -4.02 1.49 0.57
CA GLY A 33 -3.08 1.47 -0.56
C GLY A 33 -2.54 2.84 -0.97
N LYS A 34 -2.79 3.90 -0.18
CA LYS A 34 -2.28 5.26 -0.44
C LYS A 34 -0.80 5.40 -0.13
N ILE A 35 -0.32 4.66 0.87
CA ILE A 35 1.10 4.57 1.24
C ILE A 35 1.54 3.14 1.00
N ARG A 36 2.53 2.96 0.13
CA ARG A 36 3.15 1.64 -0.08
C ARG A 36 3.95 1.27 1.15
N ALA A 37 3.61 0.14 1.76
CA ALA A 37 4.29 -0.38 2.93
C ALA A 37 4.36 -1.91 2.87
N ARG A 38 5.36 -2.48 3.54
CA ARG A 38 5.52 -3.91 3.72
C ARG A 38 5.16 -4.29 5.14
N LYS A 39 4.26 -5.28 5.30
CA LYS A 39 3.96 -5.85 6.60
C LYS A 39 5.03 -6.89 6.96
N ILE A 40 5.71 -6.70 8.09
CA ILE A 40 6.66 -7.66 8.63
C ILE A 40 6.22 -7.99 10.04
N GLY A 41 5.74 -9.22 10.23
CA GLY A 41 5.10 -9.66 11.48
C GLY A 41 3.85 -8.84 11.80
N LYS A 42 3.86 -8.17 12.97
CA LYS A 42 2.74 -7.32 13.45
C LYS A 42 2.88 -5.84 13.08
N LYS A 43 3.98 -5.45 12.43
CA LYS A 43 4.32 -4.06 12.14
C LYS A 43 4.30 -3.78 10.64
N TYR A 44 4.10 -2.51 10.30
CA TYR A 44 4.25 -2.01 8.94
C TYR A 44 5.56 -1.24 8.82
N PHE A 45 6.29 -1.54 7.76
CA PHE A 45 7.54 -0.88 7.42
C PHE A 45 7.39 -0.17 6.09
N VAL A 46 7.79 1.10 6.06
CA VAL A 46 7.72 1.96 4.89
C VAL A 46 9.14 2.33 4.49
N THR A 47 9.45 2.27 3.20
CA THR A 47 10.77 2.65 2.70
C THR A 47 10.86 4.17 2.59
N GLU A 48 12.07 4.72 2.65
CA GLU A 48 12.26 6.16 2.45
C GLU A 48 11.74 6.64 1.08
N GLN A 49 11.94 5.82 0.04
CA GLN A 49 11.49 6.07 -1.32
C GLN A 49 9.97 6.17 -1.38
N ASP A 50 9.25 5.27 -0.70
CA ASP A 50 7.78 5.27 -0.66
C ASP A 50 7.23 6.47 0.13
N VAL A 51 7.90 6.89 1.23
CA VAL A 51 7.52 8.11 1.96
C VAL A 51 7.69 9.35 1.07
N LYS A 52 8.82 9.48 0.38
CA LYS A 52 9.06 10.59 -0.56
C LYS A 52 8.06 10.58 -1.71
N ALA A 53 7.76 9.41 -2.27
CA ALA A 53 6.76 9.24 -3.30
C ALA A 53 5.36 9.67 -2.82
N PHE A 54 5.01 9.37 -1.58
CA PHE A 54 3.74 9.82 -0.98
C PHE A 54 3.67 11.35 -0.88
N ILE A 55 4.73 12.00 -0.42
CA ILE A 55 4.79 13.47 -0.32
C ILE A 55 4.68 14.12 -1.71
N LEU A 56 5.37 13.56 -2.71
CA LEU A 56 5.30 14.03 -4.10
C LEU A 56 3.93 13.77 -4.74
N ALA A 57 3.29 12.63 -4.44
CA ALA A 57 1.95 12.33 -4.93
C ALA A 57 0.91 13.31 -4.36
N GLN A 58 1.03 13.66 -3.07
CA GLN A 58 0.17 14.65 -2.43
C GLN A 58 0.26 16.04 -3.08
N SER A 59 1.39 16.42 -3.66
CA SER A 59 1.54 17.69 -4.37
C SER A 59 1.08 17.66 -5.83
N THR A 60 0.81 16.48 -6.41
CA THR A 60 0.66 16.34 -7.88
C THR A 60 -0.64 15.68 -8.38
N ASN A 61 -1.50 15.04 -7.59
CA ASN A 61 -2.64 14.28 -8.13
C ASN A 61 -3.83 14.23 -7.15
N VAL A 62 -5.07 14.63 -7.47
CA VAL A 62 -5.96 14.12 -8.54
C VAL A 62 -5.85 12.60 -8.66
N GLU A 63 -6.70 11.92 -7.89
CA GLU A 63 -7.27 10.60 -8.14
C GLU A 63 -6.39 9.58 -8.88
N ASN A 64 -5.77 8.66 -8.13
CA ASN A 64 -5.41 7.34 -8.67
C ASN A 64 -5.75 6.27 -7.63
N GLY A 65 -7.00 5.83 -7.68
CA GLY A 65 -7.47 4.63 -7.02
C GLY A 65 -7.02 3.38 -7.76
N GLU A 66 -6.55 2.40 -6.98
CA GLU A 66 -6.65 0.96 -7.22
C GLU A 66 -6.20 0.41 -8.58
N ILE A 67 -4.94 -0.06 -8.65
CA ILE A 67 -4.63 -1.19 -9.55
C ILE A 67 -4.97 -2.47 -8.77
N LYS A 68 -6.21 -2.96 -8.94
CA LYS A 68 -6.51 -4.36 -8.74
C LYS A 68 -5.81 -5.13 -9.84
N GLN A 69 -4.78 -5.91 -9.49
CA GLN A 69 -4.24 -6.91 -10.40
C GLN A 69 -5.11 -8.17 -10.27
N ASP A 70 -6.16 -8.18 -11.07
CA ASP A 70 -6.85 -9.38 -11.51
C ASP A 70 -5.86 -10.29 -12.25
N LEU A 71 -5.37 -11.35 -11.61
CA LEU A 71 -4.67 -12.45 -12.27
C LEU A 71 -5.07 -13.78 -11.62
N THR A 72 -6.20 -14.33 -12.04
CA THR A 72 -6.28 -15.79 -12.26
C THR A 72 -7.19 -16.02 -13.46
N GLN A 73 -6.57 -16.09 -14.63
CA GLN A 73 -7.18 -16.57 -15.85
C GLN A 73 -7.45 -18.08 -15.74
N ASN A 74 -8.58 -18.49 -16.29
CA ASN A 74 -8.91 -19.83 -16.80
C ASN A 74 -9.36 -20.91 -15.80
N ASN A 75 -10.66 -21.15 -15.75
CA ASN A 75 -11.14 -22.50 -16.07
C ASN A 75 -12.51 -22.40 -16.76
N GLU A 76 -12.54 -22.81 -18.03
CA GLU A 76 -13.77 -23.10 -18.76
C GLU A 76 -14.57 -24.14 -17.99
N PHE A 77 -15.82 -23.85 -17.63
CA PHE A 77 -16.80 -24.92 -17.44
C PHE A 77 -18.06 -24.61 -18.24
N ASN A 78 -18.15 -25.39 -19.31
CA ASN A 78 -19.25 -25.55 -20.24
C ASN A 78 -20.49 -26.08 -19.50
N GLY A 79 -21.69 -25.53 -19.73
CA GLY A 79 -22.88 -26.01 -19.02
C GLY A 79 -24.22 -25.31 -19.32
N GLN A 80 -24.66 -25.36 -20.59
CA GLN A 80 -26.05 -25.40 -21.09
C GLN A 80 -27.10 -24.42 -20.50
N ILE A 81 -27.47 -23.43 -21.32
CA ILE A 81 -28.81 -22.83 -21.33
C ILE A 81 -29.80 -23.93 -21.70
N ARG A 82 -30.83 -24.17 -20.88
CA ARG A 82 -32.04 -24.86 -21.30
C ARG A 82 -33.14 -23.81 -21.44
N GLU A 83 -33.49 -23.54 -22.68
CA GLU A 83 -34.79 -22.97 -23.02
C GLU A 83 -35.75 -24.16 -23.14
N ASP A 84 -36.78 -24.18 -22.28
CA ASP A 84 -38.13 -24.73 -22.50
C ASP A 84 -39.00 -24.40 -21.27
#